data_AF-A0A4R3HVH7-F1
#
_entry.id   AF-A0A4R3HVH7-F1
#
_cell.length_a   1.000
_cell.length_b   1.000
_cell.length_c   1.000
_cell.angle_alpha   90.00
_cell.angle_beta   90.00
_cell.angle_gamma   90.00
#
_symmetry.space_group_name_H-M   'P 1'
#
loop_
_entity.id
_entity.type
_entity.pdbx_description
1 polymer ?
#
loop_
_entity_poly.entity_id
_entity_poly.type
_entity_poly.pdbx_seq_one_letter_code
_entity_poly.pdbx_strand_id
1 'polypeptide(L)'
;MQADHPSRLIQVLQLLGLLCLLFWRWATPFWRFRDVNLGTFEQRSANYRHNRAQRAILPSYTLKWLGIAACMLILLQIYSGMLAQTMEGTPAYFCAALFCISSGIAFSFACVVIAILLACYFFFTHIKD
;
A
#
# COMPACT_ATOMS: atom_id res chain seq x y z
N MET A 1 6.03 -11.04 41.64
CA MET A 1 6.89 -10.69 40.49
C MET A 1 5.97 -10.38 39.31
N GLN A 2 5.30 -9.22 39.34
CA GLN A 2 4.16 -8.95 38.46
C GLN A 2 3.90 -7.44 38.36
N ALA A 3 4.44 -6.80 37.32
CA ALA A 3 4.00 -5.51 36.73
C ALA A 3 5.00 -5.06 35.63
N ASP A 4 5.10 -5.77 34.50
CA ASP A 4 5.92 -5.34 33.35
C ASP A 4 5.22 -5.60 32.00
N HIS A 5 3.89 -5.48 31.98
CA HIS A 5 3.06 -5.77 30.82
C HIS A 5 2.57 -4.53 30.02
N PRO A 6 2.25 -3.35 30.63
CA PRO A 6 1.70 -2.23 29.86
C PRO A 6 2.79 -1.45 29.08
N SER A 7 4.00 -1.37 29.62
CA SER A 7 5.17 -0.72 28.99
C SER A 7 5.56 -1.37 27.66
N ARG A 8 5.61 -2.70 27.62
CA ARG A 8 5.99 -3.47 26.42
C ARG A 8 4.94 -3.39 25.31
N LEU A 9 3.65 -3.39 25.65
CA LEU A 9 2.58 -3.24 24.66
C LEU A 9 2.65 -1.88 23.96
N ILE A 10 2.89 -0.80 24.71
CA ILE A 10 3.05 0.54 24.15
C ILE A 10 4.26 0.60 23.21
N GLN A 11 5.40 0.01 23.60
CA GLN A 11 6.59 -0.05 22.76
C GLN A 11 6.36 -0.83 21.46
N VAL A 12 5.66 -1.97 21.53
CA VAL A 12 5.32 -2.78 20.34
C VAL A 12 4.40 -1.99 19.40
N LEU A 13 3.37 -1.32 19.93
CA LEU A 13 2.47 -0.50 19.12
C LEU A 13 3.20 0.68 18.46
N GLN A 14 4.12 1.33 19.18
CA GLN A 14 4.96 2.40 18.63
C GLN A 14 5.87 1.88 17.51
N LEU A 15 6.50 0.71 17.71
CA LEU A 15 7.35 0.08 16.70
C LEU A 15 6.54 -0.29 15.45
N LEU A 16 5.36 -0.89 15.62
CA LEU A 16 4.46 -1.21 14.52
C LEU A 16 4.02 0.06 13.77
N GLY A 17 3.67 1.12 14.49
CA GLY A 17 3.33 2.41 13.88
C GLY A 17 4.49 2.98 13.06
N LEU A 18 5.72 2.92 13.58
CA LEU A 18 6.91 3.36 12.86
C LEU A 18 7.17 2.51 11.61
N LEU A 19 7.07 1.19 11.71
CA LEU A 19 7.23 0.27 10.58
C LEU A 19 6.16 0.51 9.51
N CYS A 20 4.91 0.72 9.90
CA CYS A 20 3.82 1.07 8.99
C CYS A 20 4.10 2.39 8.27
N LEU A 21 4.58 3.42 8.98
CA LEU A 21 4.96 4.70 8.36
C LEU A 21 6.13 4.53 7.40
N LEU A 22 7.17 3.79 7.78
CA LEU A 22 8.33 3.54 6.93
C LEU A 22 7.96 2.72 5.68
N PHE A 23 7.11 1.72 5.83
CA PHE A 23 6.59 0.93 4.73
C PHE A 23 5.72 1.79 3.81
N TRP A 24 4.76 2.55 4.35
CA TRP A 24 3.89 3.44 3.58
C TRP A 24 4.70 4.47 2.81
N ARG A 25 5.71 5.03 3.48
CA ARG A 25 6.72 5.86 2.87
C ARG A 25 7.32 5.02 1.72
N TRP A 26 8.09 3.96 1.97
CA TRP A 26 8.80 3.23 0.91
C TRP A 26 7.91 2.79 -0.28
N ALA A 27 6.65 2.48 -0.01
CA ALA A 27 5.66 2.01 -0.97
C ALA A 27 4.96 3.13 -1.76
N THR A 28 4.97 4.39 -1.31
CA THR A 28 4.24 5.47 -2.01
C THR A 28 5.13 6.67 -2.35
N PRO A 29 4.99 7.27 -3.56
CA PRO A 29 5.79 8.41 -3.95
C PRO A 29 5.18 9.76 -3.55
N PHE A 30 3.99 9.76 -2.94
CA PHE A 30 3.16 10.97 -2.74
C PHE A 30 3.81 12.05 -1.90
N TRP A 31 4.74 11.71 -1.00
CA TRP A 31 5.48 12.70 -0.21
C TRP A 31 6.29 13.68 -1.07
N ARG A 32 6.61 13.32 -2.33
CA ARG A 32 7.47 14.11 -3.21
C ARG A 32 6.68 15.12 -4.03
N PHE A 33 5.36 14.92 -4.13
CA PHE A 33 4.47 15.79 -4.88
C PHE A 33 4.05 16.98 -4.00
N ARG A 34 3.92 18.14 -4.63
CA ARG A 34 3.46 19.38 -4.00
C ARG A 34 1.97 19.59 -4.26
N ASP A 35 1.28 20.25 -3.33
CA ASP A 35 -0.11 20.64 -3.56
C ASP A 35 -0.19 21.74 -4.62
N VAL A 36 -1.04 21.51 -5.64
CA VAL A 36 -1.27 22.43 -6.76
C VAL A 36 -2.47 23.35 -6.52
N ASN A 37 -3.25 23.14 -5.45
CA ASN A 37 -4.43 23.94 -5.13
C ASN A 37 -4.11 25.15 -4.23
N LEU A 38 -2.94 25.16 -3.59
CA LEU A 38 -2.54 26.20 -2.66
C LEU A 38 -1.62 27.25 -3.32
N GLY A 39 -1.82 28.52 -2.96
CA GLY A 39 -0.97 29.63 -3.37
C GLY A 39 -1.48 30.48 -4.54
N THR A 40 -0.67 31.46 -4.94
CA THR A 40 -0.97 32.34 -6.08
C THR A 40 -0.98 31.55 -7.40
N PHE A 41 -1.54 32.12 -8.47
CA PHE A 41 -1.61 31.45 -9.78
C PHE A 41 -0.22 30.98 -10.27
N GLU A 42 0.80 31.84 -10.12
CA GLU A 42 2.18 31.52 -10.47
C GLU A 42 2.76 30.37 -9.62
N GLN A 43 2.48 30.35 -8.32
CA GLN A 43 2.91 29.28 -7.42
C GLN A 43 2.27 27.94 -7.79
N ARG A 44 0.97 27.94 -8.12
CA ARG A 44 0.24 26.74 -8.57
C ARG A 44 0.81 26.20 -9.87
N SER A 45 1.09 27.09 -10.84
CA SER A 45 1.74 26.71 -12.11
C SER A 45 3.15 26.14 -11.88
N ALA A 46 3.95 26.75 -11.00
CA ALA A 46 5.27 26.23 -10.64
C ALA A 46 5.20 24.86 -9.95
N ASN A 47 4.25 24.66 -9.03
CA ASN A 47 4.03 23.38 -8.36
C ASN A 47 3.59 22.29 -9.34
N TYR A 48 2.74 22.62 -10.32
CA TYR A 48 2.34 21.69 -11.37
C TYR A 48 3.53 21.25 -12.24
N ARG A 49 4.36 22.20 -12.72
CA ARG A 49 5.58 21.88 -13.48
C ARG A 49 6.54 20.98 -12.69
N HIS A 50 6.69 21.25 -11.39
CA HIS A 50 7.51 20.41 -10.51
C HIS A 50 6.96 18.97 -10.42
N ASN A 51 5.66 18.81 -10.15
CA ASN A 51 5.03 17.49 -10.06
C ASN A 51 5.13 16.72 -11.38
N ARG A 52 4.94 17.40 -12.51
CA ARG A 52 5.07 16.81 -13.85
C ARG A 52 6.49 16.32 -14.12
N ALA A 53 7.52 17.04 -13.67
CA ALA A 53 8.91 16.59 -13.77
C ALA A 53 9.18 15.32 -12.95
N GLN A 54 8.45 15.11 -11.85
CA GLN A 54 8.58 13.90 -11.01
C GLN A 54 7.86 12.67 -11.58
N ARG A 55 7.12 12.77 -12.70
CA ARG A 55 6.31 11.66 -13.25
C ARG A 55 7.10 10.37 -13.49
N ALA A 56 8.39 10.47 -13.82
CA ALA A 56 9.25 9.32 -14.11
C ALA A 56 9.40 8.36 -12.92
N ILE A 57 9.08 8.81 -11.70
CA ILE A 57 9.11 7.97 -10.50
C ILE A 57 7.91 7.01 -10.43
N LEU A 58 6.75 7.38 -10.99
CA LEU A 58 5.49 6.66 -10.82
C LEU A 58 5.52 5.22 -11.36
N PRO A 59 6.10 4.94 -12.55
CA PRO A 59 6.23 3.57 -13.04
C PRO A 59 7.03 2.66 -12.10
N SER A 60 8.12 3.15 -11.52
CA SER A 60 8.94 2.38 -10.59
C SER A 60 8.17 1.98 -9.33
N TYR A 61 7.33 2.88 -8.80
CA TYR A 61 6.45 2.55 -7.68
C TYR A 61 5.30 1.63 -8.09
N THR A 62 4.78 1.78 -9.31
CA THR A 62 3.77 0.88 -9.86
C THR A 62 4.29 -0.55 -9.94
N LEU A 63 5.54 -0.75 -10.38
CA LEU A 63 6.18 -2.07 -10.41
C LEU A 63 6.33 -2.70 -9.02
N LYS A 64 6.65 -1.90 -7.99
CA LYS A 64 6.68 -2.40 -6.60
C LYS A 64 5.31 -2.92 -6.16
N TRP A 65 4.25 -2.17 -6.42
CA TRP A 65 2.90 -2.58 -6.09
C TRP A 65 2.42 -3.77 -6.94
N LEU A 66 2.87 -3.88 -8.19
CA LEU A 66 2.61 -5.06 -9.02
C LEU A 66 3.24 -6.31 -8.40
N GLY A 67 4.46 -6.22 -7.90
CA GLY A 67 5.11 -7.30 -7.15
C GLY A 67 4.34 -7.67 -5.89
N ILE A 68 3.89 -6.68 -5.11
CA ILE A 68 3.06 -6.91 -3.91
C ILE A 68 1.74 -7.59 -4.29
N ALA A 69 1.04 -7.10 -5.32
CA ALA A 69 -0.20 -7.67 -5.80
C ALA A 69 -0.01 -9.13 -6.25
N ALA A 70 1.05 -9.41 -7.02
CA ALA A 70 1.38 -10.76 -7.43
C ALA A 70 1.64 -11.69 -6.22
N CYS A 71 2.42 -11.23 -5.23
CA CYS A 71 2.65 -11.98 -4.00
C CYS A 71 1.35 -12.25 -3.23
N MET A 72 0.48 -11.25 -3.07
CA MET A 72 -0.80 -11.41 -2.38
C MET A 72 -1.74 -12.35 -3.13
N LEU A 73 -1.73 -12.31 -4.46
CA LEU A 73 -2.51 -13.23 -5.28
C LEU A 73 -2.02 -14.67 -5.11
N ILE A 74 -0.71 -14.90 -5.09
CA ILE A 74 -0.13 -16.24 -4.82
C ILE A 74 -0.54 -16.73 -3.42
N LEU A 75 -0.43 -15.87 -2.41
CA LEU A 75 -0.86 -16.20 -1.04
C LEU A 75 -2.35 -16.54 -0.98
N LEU A 76 -3.20 -15.77 -1.67
CA LEU A 76 -4.62 -16.04 -1.78
C LEU A 76 -4.89 -17.45 -2.33
N GLN A 77 -4.20 -17.84 -3.41
CA GLN A 77 -4.33 -19.17 -4.00
C GLN A 77 -3.90 -20.27 -3.02
N ILE A 78 -2.77 -20.07 -2.32
CA ILE A 78 -2.26 -21.02 -1.33
C ILE A 78 -3.28 -21.20 -0.19
N TYR A 79 -3.75 -20.12 0.41
CA TYR A 79 -4.68 -20.19 1.53
C TYR A 79 -6.06 -20.68 1.12
N SER A 80 -6.55 -20.36 -0.08
CA SER A 80 -7.78 -20.96 -0.60
C SER A 80 -7.65 -22.47 -0.80
N GLY A 81 -6.48 -22.95 -1.25
CA GLY A 81 -6.18 -24.38 -1.37
C GLY A 81 -6.13 -25.08 -0.01
N MET A 82 -5.49 -24.45 0.98
CA MET A 82 -5.49 -24.96 2.36
C MET A 82 -6.90 -25.01 2.95
N LEU A 83 -7.71 -23.97 2.72
CA LEU A 83 -9.09 -23.93 3.21
C LEU A 83 -9.90 -25.10 2.66
N ALA A 84 -9.76 -25.42 1.37
CA ALA A 84 -10.43 -26.55 0.72
C ALA A 84 -10.02 -27.94 1.26
N GLN A 85 -8.84 -28.04 1.88
CA GLN A 85 -8.31 -29.29 2.44
C GLN A 85 -8.54 -29.43 3.96
N THR A 86 -8.94 -28.36 4.63
CA THR A 86 -9.14 -28.34 6.09
C THR A 86 -10.59 -28.63 6.44
N MET A 87 -10.79 -29.37 7.53
CA MET A 87 -12.14 -29.65 8.03
C MET A 87 -12.73 -28.41 8.71
N GLU A 88 -13.98 -28.10 8.40
CA GLU A 88 -14.73 -27.02 9.04
C GLU A 88 -14.78 -27.20 10.56
N GLY A 89 -14.73 -26.08 11.29
CA GLY A 89 -14.73 -26.07 12.75
C GLY A 89 -13.38 -26.34 13.41
N THR A 90 -12.33 -26.64 12.65
CA THR A 90 -10.97 -26.78 13.20
C THR A 90 -10.25 -25.43 13.33
N PRO A 91 -9.34 -25.24 14.31
CA PRO A 91 -8.52 -24.04 14.40
C PRO A 91 -7.72 -23.74 13.12
N ALA A 92 -7.28 -24.78 12.41
CA ALA A 92 -6.59 -24.66 11.13
C ALA A 92 -7.47 -24.03 10.05
N TYR A 93 -8.74 -24.41 9.98
CA TYR A 93 -9.72 -23.81 9.07
C TYR A 93 -9.89 -22.31 9.35
N PHE A 94 -10.06 -21.93 10.63
CA PHE A 94 -10.19 -20.51 11.00
C PHE A 94 -8.96 -19.69 10.61
N CYS A 95 -7.75 -20.21 10.87
CA CYS A 95 -6.51 -19.55 10.47
C CYS A 95 -6.40 -19.41 8.94
N ALA A 96 -6.67 -20.50 8.20
CA ALA A 96 -6.63 -20.49 6.73
C ALA A 96 -7.65 -19.49 6.15
N ALA A 97 -8.86 -19.44 6.70
CA ALA A 97 -9.89 -18.50 6.28
C ALA A 97 -9.47 -17.04 6.54
N LEU A 98 -8.92 -16.75 7.72
CA LEU A 98 -8.45 -15.41 8.07
C LEU A 98 -7.33 -14.93 7.13
N PHE A 99 -6.34 -15.79 6.86
CA PHE A 99 -5.26 -15.45 5.94
C PHE A 99 -5.72 -15.35 4.47
N CYS A 100 -6.67 -16.20 4.07
CA CYS A 100 -7.30 -16.12 2.76
C CYS A 100 -8.00 -14.76 2.56
N ILE A 101 -8.90 -14.38 3.48
CA ILE A 101 -9.64 -13.11 3.39
C ILE A 101 -8.68 -11.92 3.43
N SER A 102 -7.71 -11.91 4.36
CA SER A 102 -6.77 -10.80 4.49
C SER A 102 -5.87 -10.64 3.25
N SER A 103 -5.42 -11.74 2.64
CA SER A 103 -4.66 -11.69 1.37
C SER A 103 -5.50 -11.16 0.21
N GLY A 104 -6.79 -11.52 0.13
CA GLY A 104 -7.72 -10.97 -0.88
C GLY A 104 -7.97 -9.47 -0.73
N ILE A 105 -8.14 -8.99 0.50
CA ILE A 105 -8.26 -7.55 0.80
C ILE A 105 -6.96 -6.82 0.43
N ALA A 106 -5.80 -7.35 0.82
CA ALA A 106 -4.50 -6.76 0.51
C ALA A 106 -4.22 -6.71 -0.99
N PHE A 107 -4.60 -7.76 -1.74
CA PHE A 107 -4.53 -7.78 -3.20
C PHE A 107 -5.40 -6.68 -3.82
N SER A 108 -6.67 -6.60 -3.41
CA SER A 108 -7.61 -5.58 -3.92
C SER A 108 -7.11 -4.17 -3.66
N PHE A 109 -6.57 -3.93 -2.45
CA PHE A 109 -5.95 -2.67 -2.09
C PHE A 109 -4.75 -2.34 -2.99
N ALA A 110 -3.87 -3.31 -3.25
CA ALA A 110 -2.73 -3.12 -4.15
C ALA A 110 -3.18 -2.76 -5.57
N CYS A 111 -4.24 -3.39 -6.09
CA CYS A 111 -4.82 -3.04 -7.40
C CYS A 111 -5.31 -1.59 -7.45
N VAL A 112 -5.97 -1.11 -6.39
CA VAL A 112 -6.41 0.30 -6.31
C VAL A 112 -5.22 1.25 -6.33
N VAL A 113 -4.15 0.96 -5.57
CA VAL A 113 -2.95 1.80 -5.58
C VAL A 113 -2.29 1.81 -6.96
N ILE A 114 -2.18 0.67 -7.64
CA ILE A 114 -1.69 0.57 -9.02
C ILE A 114 -2.52 1.44 -9.96
N ALA A 115 -3.86 1.33 -9.89
CA ALA A 115 -4.76 2.10 -10.74
C ALA A 115 -4.58 3.61 -10.53
N ILE A 116 -4.45 4.06 -9.28
CA ILE A 116 -4.20 5.48 -8.95
C ILE A 116 -2.85 5.92 -9.50
N LEU A 117 -1.78 5.16 -9.29
CA LEU A 117 -0.44 5.51 -9.77
C LEU A 117 -0.38 5.60 -11.30
N LEU A 118 -1.04 4.66 -12.00
CA LEU A 118 -1.17 4.67 -13.45
C LEU A 118 -2.00 5.87 -13.91
N ALA A 119 -3.13 6.16 -13.27
CA ALA A 119 -3.95 7.33 -13.59
C ALA A 119 -3.15 8.63 -13.43
N CYS A 120 -2.38 8.78 -12.35
CA CYS A 120 -1.49 9.93 -12.17
C CYS A 120 -0.40 9.99 -13.26
N TYR A 121 0.18 8.85 -13.63
CA TYR A 121 1.19 8.80 -14.69
C TYR A 121 0.61 9.21 -16.04
N PHE A 122 -0.55 8.68 -16.42
CA PHE A 122 -1.25 9.05 -17.65
C PHE A 122 -1.67 10.52 -17.64
N PHE A 123 -2.16 11.02 -16.51
CA PHE A 123 -2.49 12.44 -16.34
C PHE A 123 -1.28 13.34 -16.63
N PHE A 124 -0.11 13.06 -16.03
CA PHE A 124 1.10 13.89 -16.24
C PHE A 124 1.77 13.71 -17.61
N THR A 125 1.47 12.62 -18.33
CA THR A 125 2.03 12.34 -19.66
C THR A 125 1.16 12.91 -20.78
N HIS A 126 -0.16 12.76 -20.71
CA HIS A 126 -1.07 13.06 -21.81
C HIS A 126 -1.75 14.42 -21.73
N ILE A 127 -1.92 15.00 -20.55
CA ILE A 127 -2.45 16.36 -20.45
C ILE A 127 -1.31 17.32 -20.80
N LYS A 128 -1.40 17.88 -22.01
CA LYS A 128 -0.67 19.07 -22.42
C LYS A 128 -1.49 20.28 -21.99
N ASP A 129 -0.78 21.27 -21.45
CA ASP A 129 -1.29 22.61 -21.19
C ASP A 129 -1.75 23.28 -22.49
#